data_AF-A0A9E0LVP4-F1
#
_entry.id   AF-A0A9E0LVP4-F1
#
_cell.length_a   1.000
_cell.length_b   1.000
_cell.length_c   1.000
_cell.angle_alpha   90.00
_cell.angle_beta   90.00
_cell.angle_gamma   90.00
#
_symmetry.space_group_name_H-M   'P 1'
#
loop_
_entity.id
_entity.type
_entity.pdbx_description
1 polymer ?
#
loop_
_entity_poly.entity_id
_entity_poly.type
_entity_poly.pdbx_seq_one_letter_code
_entity_poly.pdbx_strand_id
1 'polypeptide(L)'
;MGALTCREFEERLPWFLHGGLSPVERAELSAHLAGCAECRGALAATREASALFAGHPEAATLVDYALGLPLDPADGLERSTLELHLAHCTECREELQLVGADRSSVAAAGSAAASGIAGPAGQRPVAPAPAPGPPRRWGRALALAAALVATTALSVWVAMRARTPVPEARVALVELLPADSRTRGTAAADAAAVGVDRRVATTLLLVTDRAEAWEEVRVRLGEPAAERPQWQATGLKPAAGGAYALFLPAGALRAGELGIELEGRIGATWARIAHYRVVVAP
;
A
#
# COMPACT_ATOMS: atom_id res chain seq x y z
N MET A 1 -10.29 42.18 -9.82
CA MET A 1 -10.58 40.73 -9.76
C MET A 1 -11.39 40.41 -11.00
N GLY A 2 -10.84 39.63 -11.93
CA GLY A 2 -11.58 39.20 -13.12
C GLY A 2 -12.70 38.24 -12.71
N ALA A 3 -13.86 38.32 -13.36
CA ALA A 3 -14.92 37.35 -13.12
C ALA A 3 -14.46 35.97 -13.60
N LEU A 4 -14.62 34.94 -12.76
CA LEU A 4 -14.35 33.55 -13.10
C LEU A 4 -15.20 33.15 -14.32
N THR A 5 -14.58 32.57 -15.34
CA THR A 5 -15.28 32.05 -16.52
C THR A 5 -15.84 30.64 -16.27
N CYS A 6 -16.84 30.21 -17.04
CA CYS A 6 -17.41 28.85 -16.93
C CYS A 6 -16.33 27.76 -17.14
N ARG A 7 -15.39 28.01 -18.05
CA ARG A 7 -14.26 27.10 -18.30
C ARG A 7 -13.34 26.97 -17.08
N GLU A 8 -12.94 28.09 -16.49
CA GLU A 8 -12.11 28.08 -15.28
C GLU A 8 -12.83 27.43 -14.10
N PHE A 9 -14.16 27.56 -14.04
CA PHE A 9 -14.99 26.85 -13.07
C PHE A 9 -14.92 25.33 -13.26
N GLU A 10 -15.14 24.83 -14.48
CA GLU A 10 -15.08 23.40 -14.80
C GLU A 10 -13.69 22.79 -14.52
N GLU A 11 -12.62 23.50 -14.88
CA GLU A 11 -11.24 23.07 -14.60
C GLU A 11 -10.93 22.97 -13.10
N ARG A 12 -11.65 23.72 -12.25
CA ARG A 12 -11.48 23.73 -10.79
C ARG A 12 -12.49 22.85 -10.04
N LEU A 13 -13.47 22.28 -10.74
CA LEU A 13 -14.58 21.51 -10.16
C LEU A 13 -14.11 20.30 -9.33
N PRO A 14 -13.14 19.48 -9.78
CA PRO A 14 -12.67 18.35 -8.98
C PRO A 14 -12.09 18.81 -7.63
N TRP A 15 -11.28 19.87 -7.64
CA TRP A 15 -10.68 20.43 -6.42
C TRP A 15 -11.72 21.03 -5.47
N PHE A 16 -12.78 21.63 -6.02
CA PHE A 16 -13.91 22.14 -5.23
C PHE A 16 -14.64 21.00 -4.49
N LEU A 17 -14.88 19.88 -5.17
CA LEU A 17 -15.54 18.71 -4.59
C LEU A 17 -14.69 18.01 -3.52
N HIS A 18 -13.37 17.91 -3.73
CA HIS A 18 -12.44 17.29 -2.78
C HIS A 18 -11.92 18.25 -1.69
N GLY A 19 -12.39 19.50 -1.66
CA GLY A 19 -12.01 20.47 -0.64
C GLY A 19 -10.57 21.02 -0.75
N GLY A 20 -9.87 20.78 -1.86
CA GLY A 20 -8.47 21.18 -2.08
C GLY A 20 -8.26 22.66 -2.44
N LEU A 21 -9.33 23.43 -2.64
CA LEU A 21 -9.24 24.86 -2.96
C LEU A 21 -8.98 25.72 -1.72
N SER A 22 -8.19 26.79 -1.89
CA SER A 22 -8.00 27.82 -0.86
C SER A 22 -9.32 28.53 -0.53
N PRO A 23 -9.44 29.19 0.65
CA PRO A 23 -10.66 29.91 1.02
C PRO A 23 -11.08 30.98 0.00
N VAL A 24 -10.12 31.66 -0.63
CA VAL A 24 -10.38 32.69 -1.65
C VAL A 24 -10.95 32.06 -2.92
N GLU A 25 -10.30 31.02 -3.46
CA GLU A 25 -10.79 30.31 -4.65
C GLU A 25 -12.17 29.71 -4.42
N ARG A 26 -12.42 29.15 -3.23
CA ARG A 26 -13.73 28.59 -2.86
C ARG A 26 -14.82 29.67 -2.84
N ALA A 27 -14.51 30.87 -2.33
CA ALA A 27 -15.43 32.00 -2.34
C ALA A 27 -15.75 32.47 -3.77
N GLU A 28 -14.73 32.55 -4.65
CA GLU A 28 -14.91 32.90 -6.06
C GLU A 28 -15.82 31.91 -6.80
N LEU A 29 -15.58 30.60 -6.63
CA LEU A 29 -16.41 29.55 -7.23
C LEU A 29 -17.84 29.56 -6.69
N SER A 30 -18.01 29.78 -5.38
CA SER A 30 -19.34 29.87 -4.74
C SER A 30 -20.12 31.06 -5.28
N ALA A 31 -19.46 32.20 -5.48
CA ALA A 31 -20.07 33.38 -6.10
C ALA A 31 -20.47 33.13 -7.56
N HIS A 32 -19.63 32.45 -8.35
CA HIS A 32 -19.97 32.07 -9.73
C HIS A 32 -21.17 31.12 -9.78
N LEU A 33 -21.21 30.11 -8.91
CA LEU A 33 -22.32 29.15 -8.79
C LEU A 33 -23.66 29.80 -8.43
N ALA A 34 -23.64 30.89 -7.67
CA ALA A 34 -24.85 31.65 -7.36
C ALA A 34 -25.46 32.27 -8.65
N GLY A 35 -24.61 32.73 -9.58
CA GLY A 35 -25.03 33.41 -10.81
C GLY A 35 -25.20 32.53 -12.05
N CYS A 36 -24.54 31.37 -12.13
CA CYS A 36 -24.46 30.59 -13.37
C CYS A 36 -25.23 29.26 -13.30
N ALA A 37 -26.29 29.11 -14.10
CA ALA A 37 -27.10 27.89 -14.14
C ALA A 37 -26.39 26.69 -14.78
N GLU A 38 -25.59 26.93 -15.83
CA GLU A 38 -24.81 25.90 -16.54
C GLU A 38 -23.80 25.24 -15.60
N CYS A 39 -23.03 26.06 -14.87
CA CYS A 39 -22.05 25.56 -13.89
C CYS A 39 -22.70 24.82 -12.70
N ARG A 40 -23.93 25.15 -12.31
CA ARG A 40 -24.69 24.34 -11.34
C ARG A 40 -25.06 22.97 -11.90
N GLY A 41 -25.41 22.90 -13.19
CA GLY A 41 -25.63 21.63 -13.89
C GLY A 41 -24.37 20.78 -13.96
N ALA A 42 -23.23 21.38 -14.33
CA ALA A 42 -21.93 20.70 -14.33
C ALA A 42 -21.58 20.18 -12.94
N LEU A 43 -21.73 20.99 -11.89
CA LEU A 43 -21.49 20.56 -10.50
C LEU A 43 -22.40 19.37 -10.09
N ALA A 44 -23.67 19.38 -10.48
CA ALA A 44 -24.59 18.28 -10.19
C ALA A 44 -24.16 16.99 -10.90
N ALA A 45 -23.86 17.07 -12.21
CA ALA A 45 -23.39 15.92 -13.00
C ALA A 45 -22.07 15.36 -12.45
N THR A 46 -21.13 16.22 -12.03
CA THR A 46 -19.88 15.76 -11.43
C THR A 46 -20.09 15.18 -10.04
N ARG A 47 -21.01 15.69 -9.22
CA ARG A 47 -21.37 15.05 -7.95
C ARG A 47 -21.97 13.67 -8.14
N GLU A 48 -22.84 13.50 -9.14
CA GLU A 48 -23.40 12.21 -9.51
C GLU A 48 -22.30 11.24 -9.95
N ALA A 49 -21.42 11.68 -10.86
CA ALA A 49 -20.26 10.90 -11.26
C ALA A 49 -19.35 10.56 -10.07
N SER A 50 -19.00 11.54 -9.24
CA SER A 50 -18.18 11.32 -8.04
C SER A 50 -18.85 10.38 -7.04
N ALA A 51 -20.18 10.40 -6.89
CA ALA A 51 -20.88 9.47 -6.00
C ALA A 51 -20.70 8.00 -6.42
N LEU A 52 -20.55 7.73 -7.73
CA LEU A 52 -20.21 6.39 -8.23
C LEU A 52 -18.79 5.94 -7.82
N PHE A 53 -17.90 6.89 -7.50
CA PHE A 53 -16.49 6.62 -7.20
C PHE A 53 -16.09 6.94 -5.75
N ALA A 54 -16.94 7.62 -4.97
CA ALA A 54 -16.58 8.16 -3.66
C ALA A 54 -16.60 7.13 -2.51
N GLY A 55 -17.18 5.95 -2.73
CA GLY A 55 -17.13 4.85 -1.78
C GLY A 55 -16.32 3.70 -2.34
N HIS A 56 -15.21 3.35 -1.70
CA HIS A 56 -14.70 2.00 -1.85
C HIS A 56 -15.72 1.05 -1.20
N PRO A 57 -16.14 -0.02 -1.88
CA PRO A 57 -16.92 -1.07 -1.23
C PRO A 57 -16.15 -1.58 0.00
N GLU A 58 -16.87 -1.98 1.05
CA GLU A 58 -16.21 -2.61 2.19
C GLU A 58 -15.48 -3.88 1.74
N ALA A 59 -14.36 -4.19 2.39
CA ALA A 59 -13.59 -5.39 2.07
C ALA A 59 -14.44 -6.67 2.17
N ALA A 60 -15.41 -6.72 3.09
CA ALA A 60 -16.36 -7.82 3.22
C ALA A 60 -17.20 -8.00 1.94
N THR A 61 -17.72 -6.90 1.39
CA THR A 61 -18.48 -6.90 0.12
C THR A 61 -17.64 -7.43 -1.05
N LEU A 62 -16.34 -7.10 -1.11
CA LEU A 62 -15.42 -7.64 -2.12
C LEU A 62 -15.17 -9.14 -1.96
N VAL A 63 -15.08 -9.63 -0.72
CA VAL A 63 -14.96 -11.06 -0.42
C VAL A 63 -16.22 -11.80 -0.84
N ASP A 64 -17.40 -11.30 -0.49
CA ASP A 64 -18.67 -11.91 -0.88
C ASP A 64 -18.82 -11.96 -2.40
N TYR A 65 -18.46 -10.88 -3.08
CA TYR A 65 -18.40 -10.83 -4.55
C TYR A 65 -17.43 -11.88 -5.12
N ALA A 66 -16.21 -11.99 -4.61
CA ALA A 66 -15.21 -12.97 -5.04
C ALA A 66 -15.65 -14.43 -4.83
N LEU A 67 -16.43 -14.67 -3.78
CA LEU A 67 -16.99 -15.98 -3.46
C LEU A 67 -18.27 -16.29 -4.26
N GLY A 68 -18.79 -15.33 -5.02
CA GLY A 68 -20.05 -15.45 -5.75
C GLY A 68 -21.27 -15.43 -4.83
N LEU A 69 -21.12 -14.97 -3.59
CA LEU A 69 -22.20 -14.84 -2.62
C LEU A 69 -23.11 -13.66 -3.01
N PRO A 70 -24.38 -13.67 -2.57
CA PRO A 70 -25.25 -12.50 -2.68
C PRO A 70 -24.66 -11.32 -1.90
N LEU A 71 -24.69 -10.12 -2.48
CA LEU A 71 -24.32 -8.89 -1.77
C LEU A 71 -25.45 -8.49 -0.81
N ASP A 72 -25.11 -7.96 0.36
CA ASP A 72 -26.11 -7.50 1.32
C ASP A 72 -26.85 -6.27 0.77
N PRO A 73 -28.19 -6.32 0.62
CA PRO A 73 -28.95 -5.15 0.20
C PRO A 73 -28.82 -3.96 1.16
N ALA A 74 -28.47 -4.20 2.43
CA ALA A 74 -28.24 -3.16 3.43
C ALA A 74 -27.04 -2.26 3.09
N ASP A 75 -26.06 -2.79 2.34
CA ASP A 75 -24.91 -2.03 1.85
C ASP A 75 -25.30 -1.07 0.71
N GLY A 76 -26.52 -1.21 0.16
CA GLY A 76 -27.02 -0.37 -0.93
C GLY A 76 -26.24 -0.53 -2.25
N LEU A 77 -25.38 -1.53 -2.35
CA LEU A 77 -24.49 -1.73 -3.49
C LEU A 77 -25.01 -2.88 -4.37
N GLU A 78 -25.54 -2.53 -5.54
CA GLU A 78 -25.91 -3.51 -6.55
C GLU A 78 -24.67 -4.12 -7.22
N ARG A 79 -24.76 -5.39 -7.63
CA ARG A 79 -23.64 -6.10 -8.29
C ARG A 79 -23.17 -5.37 -9.56
N SER A 80 -24.08 -4.84 -10.37
CA SER A 80 -23.78 -4.04 -11.55
C SER A 80 -22.98 -2.77 -11.22
N THR A 81 -23.33 -2.09 -10.13
CA THR A 81 -22.61 -0.92 -9.62
C THR A 81 -21.21 -1.30 -9.14
N LEU A 82 -21.08 -2.42 -8.42
CA LEU A 82 -19.78 -2.94 -7.99
C LEU A 82 -18.90 -3.32 -9.20
N GLU A 83 -19.45 -3.98 -10.20
CA GLU A 83 -18.73 -4.33 -11.44
C GLU A 83 -18.24 -3.08 -12.18
N LEU A 84 -19.09 -2.04 -12.27
CA LEU A 84 -18.72 -0.75 -12.85
C LEU A 84 -17.60 -0.07 -12.05
N HIS A 85 -17.65 -0.12 -10.71
CA HIS A 85 -16.60 0.39 -9.84
C HIS A 85 -15.28 -0.36 -10.06
N LEU A 86 -15.29 -1.69 -10.08
CA LEU A 86 -14.11 -2.53 -10.33
C LEU A 86 -13.50 -2.31 -11.72
N ALA A 87 -14.29 -1.89 -12.71
CA ALA A 87 -13.77 -1.52 -14.02
C ALA A 87 -12.89 -0.25 -13.97
N HIS A 88 -13.08 0.63 -12.98
CA HIS A 88 -12.43 1.95 -12.92
C HIS A 88 -11.52 2.14 -11.70
N CYS A 89 -11.70 1.38 -10.63
CA CYS A 89 -10.91 1.46 -9.40
C CYS A 89 -9.82 0.39 -9.37
N THR A 90 -8.55 0.79 -9.54
CA THR A 90 -7.42 -0.14 -9.52
C THR A 90 -7.20 -0.77 -8.15
N GLU A 91 -7.34 -0.02 -7.07
CA GLU A 91 -7.13 -0.51 -5.70
C GLU A 91 -8.10 -1.66 -5.35
N CYS A 92 -9.40 -1.50 -5.61
CA CYS A 92 -10.37 -2.58 -5.35
C CYS A 92 -10.16 -3.81 -6.24
N ARG A 93 -9.60 -3.65 -7.46
CA ARG A 93 -9.20 -4.82 -8.27
C ARG A 93 -8.02 -5.56 -7.65
N GLU A 94 -7.03 -4.83 -7.13
CA GLU A 94 -5.88 -5.43 -6.47
C GLU A 94 -6.29 -6.17 -5.20
N GLU A 95 -7.18 -5.56 -4.38
CA GLU A 95 -7.77 -6.25 -3.23
C GLU A 95 -8.53 -7.52 -3.65
N LEU A 96 -9.34 -7.46 -4.72
CA LEU A 96 -10.05 -8.63 -5.24
C LEU A 96 -9.10 -9.73 -5.73
N GLN A 97 -7.97 -9.36 -6.33
CA GLN A 97 -6.93 -10.32 -6.75
C GLN A 97 -6.29 -11.00 -5.55
N LEU A 98 -6.04 -10.29 -4.45
CA LEU A 98 -5.52 -10.87 -3.20
C LEU A 98 -6.49 -11.91 -2.64
N VAL A 99 -7.79 -11.61 -2.60
CA VAL A 99 -8.83 -12.56 -2.17
C VAL A 99 -8.87 -13.80 -3.08
N GLY A 100 -8.70 -13.61 -4.39
CA GLY A 100 -8.67 -14.71 -5.37
C GLY A 100 -7.42 -15.60 -5.28
N ALA A 101 -6.26 -15.01 -4.96
CA ALA A 101 -5.01 -15.74 -4.78
C ALA A 101 -5.08 -16.71 -3.59
N ASP A 102 -5.66 -16.25 -2.48
CA ASP A 102 -5.87 -17.09 -1.28
C ASP A 102 -6.78 -18.28 -1.57
N ARG A 103 -7.87 -18.07 -2.32
CA ARG A 103 -8.78 -19.16 -2.70
C ARG A 103 -8.07 -20.25 -3.52
N SER A 104 -7.20 -19.85 -4.44
CA SER A 104 -6.43 -20.79 -5.26
C SER A 104 -5.50 -21.65 -4.40
N SER A 105 -4.90 -21.04 -3.36
CA SER A 105 -4.04 -21.76 -2.41
C SER A 105 -4.83 -22.74 -1.52
N VAL A 106 -6.01 -22.34 -1.03
CA VAL A 106 -6.87 -23.18 -0.18
C VAL A 106 -7.47 -24.34 -0.97
N ALA A 107 -7.91 -24.09 -2.22
CA ALA A 107 -8.40 -25.15 -3.10
C ALA A 107 -7.30 -26.17 -3.44
N ALA A 108 -6.07 -25.71 -3.70
CA ALA A 108 -4.92 -26.59 -3.93
C ALA A 108 -4.58 -27.44 -2.70
N ALA A 109 -4.62 -26.86 -1.49
CA ALA A 109 -4.39 -27.58 -0.25
C ALA A 109 -5.48 -28.64 0.03
N GLY A 110 -6.75 -28.30 -0.22
CA GLY A 110 -7.87 -29.23 -0.08
C GLY A 110 -7.80 -30.41 -1.06
N SER A 111 -7.37 -30.15 -2.31
CA SER A 111 -7.21 -31.21 -3.32
C SER A 111 -6.02 -32.13 -3.02
N ALA A 112 -4.92 -31.62 -2.45
CA ALA A 112 -3.79 -32.44 -2.04
C ALA A 112 -4.14 -33.38 -0.88
N ALA A 113 -4.97 -32.92 0.06
CA ALA A 113 -5.45 -33.74 1.17
C ALA A 113 -6.40 -34.86 0.69
N ALA A 114 -7.20 -34.63 -0.35
CA ALA A 114 -8.10 -35.63 -0.93
C ALA A 114 -7.33 -36.72 -1.73
N SER A 115 -6.24 -36.36 -2.40
CA SER A 115 -5.45 -37.31 -3.21
C SER A 115 -4.47 -38.16 -2.38
N GLY A 116 -4.16 -37.78 -1.13
CA GLY A 116 -3.23 -38.49 -0.26
C GLY A 116 -3.77 -39.76 0.41
N ILE A 117 -5.08 -40.06 0.30
CA ILE A 117 -5.72 -41.25 0.92
C ILE A 117 -6.05 -42.32 -0.13
N ALA A 118 -5.28 -42.39 -1.21
CA ALA A 118 -5.25 -43.56 -2.09
C ALA A 118 -3.96 -44.36 -1.79
N GLY A 119 -3.90 -44.96 -0.60
CA GLY A 119 -2.88 -45.97 -0.31
C GLY A 119 -3.07 -47.18 -1.24
N PRO A 120 -1.98 -47.82 -1.72
CA PRO A 120 -2.09 -48.99 -2.58
C PRO A 120 -2.92 -50.06 -1.88
N ALA A 121 -3.84 -50.67 -2.64
CA ALA A 121 -4.61 -51.84 -2.24
C ALA A 121 -3.67 -53.05 -2.04
N GLY A 122 -2.87 -53.01 -0.99
CA GLY A 122 -2.08 -54.14 -0.52
C GLY A 122 -3.02 -55.20 0.01
N GLN A 123 -2.96 -56.39 -0.59
CA GLN A 123 -3.68 -57.57 -0.17
C GLN A 123 -3.54 -57.75 1.35
N ARG A 124 -4.68 -57.69 2.03
CA ARG A 124 -4.78 -57.88 3.47
C ARG A 124 -4.47 -59.36 3.75
N PRO A 125 -3.39 -59.70 4.47
CA PRO A 125 -3.17 -61.08 4.89
C PRO A 125 -4.34 -61.53 5.76
N VAL A 126 -4.93 -62.68 5.42
CA VAL A 126 -6.01 -63.32 6.17
C VAL A 126 -5.44 -63.75 7.51
N ALA A 127 -5.71 -62.96 8.55
CA ALA A 127 -5.34 -63.28 9.92
C ALA A 127 -6.27 -64.39 10.46
N PRO A 128 -5.74 -65.41 11.16
CA PRO A 128 -6.54 -66.46 11.77
C PRO A 128 -7.50 -65.91 12.85
N ALA A 129 -8.69 -66.51 12.91
CA ALA A 129 -9.80 -66.08 13.74
C ALA A 129 -9.40 -66.00 15.24
N PRO A 130 -9.53 -64.83 15.87
CA PRO A 130 -9.34 -64.71 17.32
C PRO A 130 -10.54 -65.29 18.06
N ALA A 131 -10.25 -66.08 19.11
CA ALA A 131 -11.24 -66.57 20.06
C ALA A 131 -11.98 -65.41 20.75
N PRO A 132 -13.27 -65.58 21.10
CA PRO A 132 -14.08 -64.53 21.70
C PRO A 132 -13.62 -64.22 23.13
N GLY A 133 -12.87 -63.13 23.28
CA GLY A 133 -12.63 -62.47 24.56
C GLY A 133 -13.71 -61.43 24.87
N PRO A 134 -13.98 -61.13 26.15
CA PRO A 134 -15.05 -60.21 26.56
C PRO A 134 -14.84 -58.78 26.03
N PRO A 135 -15.93 -58.03 25.79
CA PRO A 135 -15.91 -56.81 24.99
C PRO A 135 -15.25 -55.63 25.72
N ARG A 136 -13.95 -55.40 25.48
CA ARG A 136 -13.22 -54.17 25.86
C ARG A 136 -13.46 -53.00 24.88
N ARG A 137 -14.71 -52.77 24.44
CA ARG A 137 -15.04 -51.74 23.43
C ARG A 137 -14.73 -50.30 23.89
N TRP A 138 -14.78 -50.04 25.19
CA TRP A 138 -14.52 -48.71 25.75
C TRP A 138 -13.04 -48.30 25.71
N GLY A 139 -12.12 -49.26 25.87
CA GLY A 139 -10.68 -48.95 25.87
C GLY A 139 -10.15 -48.45 24.53
N ARG A 140 -10.72 -48.93 23.41
CA ARG A 140 -10.33 -48.48 22.06
C ARG A 140 -10.86 -47.09 21.73
N ALA A 141 -12.07 -46.76 22.18
CA ALA A 141 -12.65 -45.43 22.00
C ALA A 141 -11.85 -44.36 22.77
N LEU A 142 -11.46 -44.66 24.02
CA LEU A 142 -10.63 -43.77 24.84
C LEU A 142 -9.22 -43.57 24.25
N ALA A 143 -8.59 -44.62 23.71
CA ALA A 143 -7.28 -44.50 23.08
C ALA A 143 -7.31 -43.62 21.83
N LEU A 144 -8.36 -43.70 21.01
CA LEU A 144 -8.54 -42.85 19.82
C LEU A 144 -8.78 -41.39 20.20
N ALA A 145 -9.58 -41.12 21.23
CA ALA A 145 -9.83 -39.77 21.72
C ALA A 145 -8.53 -39.12 22.24
N ALA A 146 -7.73 -39.85 23.03
CA ALA A 146 -6.46 -39.35 23.55
C ALA A 146 -5.45 -39.04 22.42
N ALA A 147 -5.39 -39.88 21.38
CA ALA A 147 -4.53 -39.65 20.23
C ALA A 147 -4.92 -38.36 19.48
N LEU A 148 -6.22 -38.08 19.32
CA LEU A 148 -6.72 -36.89 18.63
C LEU A 148 -6.42 -35.60 19.41
N VAL A 149 -6.54 -35.65 20.75
CA VAL A 149 -6.17 -34.51 21.62
C VAL A 149 -4.66 -34.27 21.58
N ALA A 150 -3.85 -35.32 21.60
CA ALA A 150 -2.39 -35.19 21.52
C ALA A 150 -1.92 -34.61 20.19
N THR A 151 -2.51 -35.03 19.06
CA THR A 151 -2.16 -34.48 17.74
C THR A 151 -2.59 -33.03 17.61
N THR A 152 -3.82 -32.67 18.03
CA THR A 152 -4.28 -31.27 17.99
C THR A 152 -3.43 -30.35 18.88
N ALA A 153 -3.09 -30.78 20.09
CA ALA A 153 -2.20 -30.03 20.98
C ALA A 153 -0.81 -29.85 20.37
N LEU A 154 -0.25 -30.90 19.74
CA LEU A 154 1.05 -30.82 19.08
C LEU A 154 1.01 -29.90 17.86
N SER A 155 -0.05 -29.95 17.05
CA SER A 155 -0.25 -29.04 15.91
C SER A 155 -0.34 -27.58 16.35
N VAL A 156 -1.09 -27.29 17.42
CA VAL A 156 -1.19 -25.94 18.00
C VAL A 156 0.17 -25.49 18.54
N TRP A 157 0.89 -26.36 19.24
CA TRP A 157 2.21 -26.03 19.76
C TRP A 157 3.24 -25.77 18.66
N VAL A 158 3.26 -26.59 17.60
CA VAL A 158 4.12 -26.35 16.42
C VAL A 158 3.74 -25.04 15.74
N ALA A 159 2.44 -24.76 15.55
CA ALA A 159 1.98 -23.50 14.97
C ALA A 159 2.36 -22.28 15.84
N MET A 160 2.28 -22.39 17.16
CA MET A 160 2.70 -21.34 18.10
C MET A 160 4.22 -21.14 18.10
N ARG A 161 5.01 -22.22 17.97
CA ARG A 161 6.48 -22.15 17.95
C ARG A 161 7.04 -21.73 16.58
N ALA A 162 6.31 -22.02 15.50
CA ALA A 162 6.61 -21.59 14.14
C ALA A 162 6.24 -20.13 13.88
N ARG A 163 5.54 -19.46 14.81
CA ARG A 163 5.52 -17.99 14.87
C ARG A 163 6.91 -17.53 15.32
N THR A 164 7.87 -17.56 14.38
CA THR A 164 9.07 -16.74 14.54
C THR A 164 8.57 -15.33 14.79
N PRO A 165 9.04 -14.63 15.85
CA PRO A 165 8.74 -13.22 15.98
C PRO A 165 9.09 -12.60 14.65
N VAL A 166 8.08 -12.02 13.97
CA VAL A 166 8.33 -11.29 12.73
C VAL A 166 9.36 -10.26 13.13
N PRO A 167 10.59 -10.29 12.57
CA PRO A 167 11.57 -9.29 12.92
C PRO A 167 10.93 -7.95 12.57
N GLU A 168 10.58 -7.17 13.60
CA GLU A 168 10.15 -5.80 13.42
C GLU A 168 11.36 -5.07 12.85
N ALA A 169 11.42 -4.99 11.51
CA ALA A 169 12.40 -4.18 10.83
C ALA A 169 12.10 -2.74 11.22
N ARG A 170 12.82 -2.22 12.21
CA ARG A 170 12.81 -0.80 12.56
C ARG A 170 13.54 -0.06 11.46
N VAL A 171 12.84 0.16 10.35
CA VAL A 171 13.28 1.02 9.26
C VAL A 171 12.44 2.29 9.35
N ALA A 172 13.11 3.42 9.58
CA ALA A 172 12.43 4.70 9.51
C ALA A 172 12.17 5.00 8.02
N LEU A 173 10.91 5.18 7.64
CA LEU A 173 10.53 5.69 6.34
C LEU A 173 10.30 7.19 6.48
N VAL A 174 11.07 7.98 5.74
CA VAL A 174 10.97 9.44 5.75
C VAL A 174 10.76 9.93 4.33
N GLU A 175 9.65 10.63 4.11
CA GLU A 175 9.35 11.29 2.86
C GLU A 175 9.87 12.73 2.89
N LEU A 176 10.65 13.10 1.87
CA LEU A 176 11.25 14.42 1.73
C LEU A 176 10.71 15.11 0.48
N LEU A 177 10.22 16.33 0.68
CA LEU A 177 9.84 17.24 -0.39
C LEU A 177 11.00 18.18 -0.74
N PRO A 178 11.15 18.61 -2.01
CA PRO A 178 12.21 19.52 -2.40
C PRO A 178 12.17 20.82 -1.58
N ALA A 179 13.32 21.36 -1.22
CA ALA A 179 13.41 22.60 -0.43
C ALA A 179 12.74 23.80 -1.13
N ASP A 180 12.68 23.76 -2.46
CA ASP A 180 12.06 24.80 -3.28
C ASP A 180 10.55 24.56 -3.49
N SER A 181 10.01 23.43 -3.01
CA SER A 181 8.58 23.12 -3.14
C SER A 181 7.77 24.05 -2.25
N ARG A 182 7.02 24.96 -2.88
CA ARG A 182 6.04 25.80 -2.17
C ARG A 182 4.75 25.01 -2.05
N THR A 183 4.40 24.60 -0.84
CA THR A 183 3.05 24.12 -0.55
C THR A 183 2.10 25.31 -0.70
N ARG A 184 1.31 25.32 -1.79
CA ARG A 184 0.33 26.37 -2.08
C ARG A 184 -0.60 26.52 -0.88
N GLY A 185 -0.59 27.69 -0.22
CA GLY A 185 -1.49 28.01 0.90
C GLY A 185 -0.85 28.00 2.30
N THR A 186 0.42 27.62 2.45
CA THR A 186 1.16 27.81 3.70
C THR A 186 2.17 28.95 3.55
N ALA A 187 2.21 29.87 4.50
CA ALA A 187 3.28 30.88 4.57
C ALA A 187 4.61 30.14 4.58
N ALA A 188 5.57 30.59 3.76
CA ALA A 188 6.87 29.94 3.51
C ALA A 188 7.48 29.41 4.82
N ALA A 189 7.17 28.16 5.15
CA ALA A 189 7.83 27.46 6.23
C ALA A 189 9.16 27.04 5.62
N ASP A 190 10.26 27.46 6.25
CA ASP A 190 11.57 26.89 5.98
C ASP A 190 11.40 25.38 5.89
N ALA A 191 11.75 24.78 4.75
CA ALA A 191 11.54 23.36 4.47
C ALA A 191 11.91 22.55 5.71
N ALA A 192 10.90 21.99 6.37
CA ALA A 192 11.05 21.45 7.71
C ALA A 192 12.11 20.34 7.67
N ALA A 193 13.24 20.58 8.33
CA ALA A 193 14.29 19.58 8.38
C ALA A 193 13.75 18.35 9.11
N VAL A 194 13.75 17.20 8.45
CA VAL A 194 13.28 15.97 9.08
C VAL A 194 14.40 15.38 9.95
N GLY A 195 14.04 15.04 11.19
CA GLY A 195 14.91 14.38 12.14
C GLY A 195 15.11 12.90 11.79
N VAL A 196 16.36 12.46 11.61
CA VAL A 196 16.70 11.04 11.39
C VAL A 196 17.61 10.54 12.50
N ASP A 197 17.28 9.41 13.13
CA ASP A 197 18.15 8.75 14.11
C ASP A 197 19.25 7.96 13.39
N ARG A 198 20.52 8.34 13.60
CA ARG A 198 21.67 7.68 12.97
C ARG A 198 21.83 6.21 13.32
N ARG A 199 21.21 5.71 14.39
CA ARG A 199 21.30 4.31 14.85
C ARG A 199 20.34 3.38 14.12
N VAL A 200 19.42 3.95 13.33
CA VAL A 200 18.35 3.23 12.65
C VAL A 200 18.60 3.26 11.14
N ALA A 201 18.48 2.10 10.49
CA ALA A 201 18.48 2.08 9.03
C ALA A 201 17.29 2.91 8.52
N THR A 202 17.55 3.80 7.58
CA THR A 202 16.55 4.79 7.15
C THR A 202 16.37 4.71 5.65
N THR A 203 15.11 4.66 5.21
CA THR A 203 14.75 4.83 3.80
C THR A 203 14.24 6.25 3.61
N LEU A 204 14.94 7.02 2.79
CA LEU A 204 14.51 8.34 2.35
C LEU A 204 13.78 8.22 1.02
N LEU A 205 12.56 8.73 0.96
CA LEU A 205 11.81 8.86 -0.29
C LEU A 205 11.93 10.30 -0.78
N LEU A 206 12.66 10.51 -1.87
CA LEU A 206 12.95 11.83 -2.45
C LEU A 206 11.93 12.12 -3.55
N VAL A 207 10.90 12.91 -3.24
CA VAL A 207 9.83 13.25 -4.19
C VAL A 207 10.29 14.37 -5.11
N THR A 208 10.15 14.19 -6.43
CA THR A 208 10.47 15.22 -7.41
C THR A 208 9.21 15.66 -8.14
N ASP A 209 9.16 16.92 -8.58
CA ASP A 209 8.09 17.48 -9.41
C ASP A 209 8.38 17.32 -10.91
N ARG A 210 9.61 16.91 -11.27
CA ARG A 210 10.07 16.77 -12.65
C ARG A 210 10.17 15.31 -13.06
N ALA A 211 9.26 14.91 -13.94
CA ALA A 211 9.34 13.67 -14.71
C ALA A 211 10.18 13.90 -15.98
N GLU A 212 11.46 14.21 -15.82
CA GLU A 212 12.40 14.23 -16.95
C GLU A 212 13.08 12.87 -17.10
N ALA A 213 13.30 12.45 -18.35
CA ALA A 213 13.99 11.20 -18.66
C ALA A 213 15.51 11.37 -18.53
N TRP A 214 16.01 11.20 -17.31
CA TRP A 214 17.45 11.21 -17.02
C TRP A 214 18.11 9.88 -17.44
N GLU A 215 19.26 9.95 -18.10
CA GLU A 215 20.04 8.74 -18.45
C GLU A 215 20.62 8.09 -17.20
N GLU A 216 20.99 8.91 -16.22
CA GLU A 216 21.59 8.50 -14.97
C GLU A 216 21.24 9.51 -13.89
N VAL A 217 20.93 9.00 -12.69
CA VAL A 217 20.65 9.84 -11.52
C VAL A 217 21.62 9.48 -10.41
N ARG A 218 22.16 10.50 -9.76
CA ARG A 218 23.00 10.36 -8.58
C ARG A 218 22.50 11.23 -7.45
N VAL A 219 22.81 10.80 -6.24
CA VAL A 219 22.53 11.57 -5.02
C VAL A 219 23.81 11.74 -4.23
N ARG A 220 23.98 12.94 -3.66
CA ARG A 220 25.08 13.30 -2.77
C ARG A 220 24.49 13.80 -1.46
N LEU A 221 24.96 13.24 -0.35
CA LEU A 221 24.59 13.64 1.00
C LEU A 221 25.82 14.18 1.72
N GLY A 222 25.72 15.39 2.25
CA GLY A 222 26.83 16.02 2.96
C GLY A 222 26.51 17.44 3.38
N GLU A 223 27.49 18.10 3.98
CA GLU A 223 27.39 19.54 4.26
C GLU A 223 27.42 20.31 2.93
N PRO A 224 26.56 21.31 2.72
CA PRO A 224 26.46 22.03 1.44
C PRO A 224 27.77 22.67 0.94
N ALA A 225 28.72 22.94 1.86
CA ALA A 225 30.02 23.53 1.55
C ALA A 225 31.17 22.51 1.47
N ALA A 226 30.92 21.23 1.74
CA ALA A 226 31.98 20.23 1.77
C ALA A 226 32.30 19.72 0.35
N GLU A 227 33.59 19.73 -0.01
CA GLU A 227 34.04 19.20 -1.31
C GLU A 227 33.74 17.71 -1.50
N ARG A 228 33.79 16.95 -0.39
CA ARG A 228 33.52 15.51 -0.38
C ARG A 228 32.20 15.22 0.33
N PRO A 229 31.22 14.56 -0.33
CA PRO A 229 30.01 14.16 0.34
C PRO A 229 30.32 13.09 1.40
N GLN A 230 29.54 13.08 2.48
CA GLN A 230 29.62 12.00 3.47
C GLN A 230 29.16 10.68 2.87
N TRP A 231 28.18 10.74 1.96
CA TRP A 231 27.63 9.58 1.29
C TRP A 231 27.21 9.93 -0.14
N GLN A 232 27.36 8.98 -1.07
CA GLN A 232 26.90 9.15 -2.45
C GLN A 232 26.44 7.83 -3.07
N ALA A 233 25.49 7.90 -3.99
CA ALA A 233 25.12 6.80 -4.88
C ALA A 233 24.81 7.30 -6.29
N THR A 234 25.01 6.41 -7.26
CA THR A 234 24.74 6.63 -8.69
C THR A 234 23.83 5.54 -9.22
N GLY A 235 23.25 5.73 -10.40
CA GLY A 235 22.38 4.74 -11.04
C GLY A 235 21.02 4.58 -10.33
N LEU A 236 20.55 5.60 -9.64
CA LEU A 236 19.23 5.60 -9.00
C LEU A 236 18.14 5.53 -10.08
N LYS A 237 17.16 4.66 -9.85
CA LYS A 237 15.97 4.55 -10.71
C LYS A 237 14.77 5.15 -10.00
N PRO A 238 13.92 5.92 -10.70
CA PRO A 238 12.69 6.41 -10.11
C PRO A 238 11.74 5.24 -9.85
N ALA A 239 11.04 5.29 -8.73
CA ALA A 239 9.88 4.45 -8.43
C ALA A 239 8.66 4.89 -9.26
N ALA A 240 7.58 4.12 -9.18
CA ALA A 240 6.28 4.57 -9.69
C ALA A 240 5.92 5.92 -9.03
N GLY A 241 5.57 6.93 -9.84
CA GLY A 241 5.32 8.29 -9.37
C GLY A 241 6.55 9.23 -9.38
N GLY A 242 7.71 8.79 -9.85
CA GLY A 242 8.88 9.66 -10.07
C GLY A 242 9.77 9.91 -8.84
N ALA A 243 9.39 9.39 -7.67
CA ALA A 243 10.20 9.49 -6.46
C ALA A 243 11.43 8.57 -6.50
N TYR A 244 12.50 8.94 -5.80
CA TYR A 244 13.69 8.11 -5.67
C TYR A 244 13.81 7.57 -4.25
N ALA A 245 13.92 6.24 -4.11
CA ALA A 245 14.13 5.60 -2.82
C ALA A 245 15.63 5.45 -2.53
N LEU A 246 16.05 5.94 -1.39
CA LEU A 246 17.43 5.90 -0.92
C LEU A 246 17.49 5.16 0.42
N PHE A 247 18.15 4.00 0.44
CA PHE A 247 18.40 3.26 1.68
C PHE A 247 19.74 3.66 2.29
N LEU A 248 19.71 4.12 3.54
CA LEU A 248 20.87 4.49 4.33
C LEU A 248 21.05 3.48 5.47
N PRO A 249 22.17 2.75 5.53
CA PRO A 249 22.43 1.86 6.65
C PRO A 249 22.65 2.68 7.94
N ALA A 250 22.40 2.06 9.10
CA ALA A 250 22.70 2.66 10.39
C ALA A 250 24.17 3.11 10.46
N GLY A 251 24.40 4.34 10.92
CA GLY A 251 25.72 4.95 11.03
C GLY A 251 26.28 5.52 9.72
N ALA A 252 25.54 5.49 8.60
CA ALA A 252 25.99 6.05 7.32
C ALA A 252 26.19 7.58 7.36
N LEU A 253 25.45 8.28 8.23
CA LEU A 253 25.44 9.73 8.34
C LEU A 253 26.01 10.20 9.68
N ARG A 254 26.74 11.32 9.67
CA ARG A 254 27.13 12.01 10.90
C ARG A 254 25.96 12.86 11.41
N ALA A 255 25.91 13.06 12.73
CA ALA A 255 24.94 13.97 13.33
C ALA A 255 25.17 15.40 12.85
N GLY A 256 24.08 16.15 12.68
CA GLY A 256 24.11 17.51 12.15
C GLY A 256 23.14 17.73 11.00
N GLU A 257 23.19 18.91 10.42
CA GLU A 257 22.39 19.27 9.27
C GLU A 257 23.11 18.90 7.96
N LEU A 258 22.42 18.16 7.10
CA LEU A 258 22.95 17.69 5.83
C LEU A 258 22.05 18.15 4.67
N GLY A 259 22.69 18.55 3.58
CA GLY A 259 22.06 18.73 2.28
C GLY A 259 22.03 17.40 1.52
N ILE A 260 20.95 17.19 0.78
CA ILE A 260 20.80 16.09 -0.18
C ILE A 260 20.65 16.72 -1.56
N GLU A 261 21.65 16.52 -2.41
CA GLU A 261 21.61 16.96 -3.80
C GLU A 261 21.28 15.78 -4.70
N LEU A 262 20.15 15.88 -5.41
CA LEU A 262 19.77 14.93 -6.44
C LEU A 262 20.10 15.53 -7.80
N GLU A 263 20.94 14.86 -8.57
CA GLU A 263 21.41 15.32 -9.88
C GLU A 263 21.13 14.26 -10.95
N GLY A 264 20.74 14.72 -12.14
CA GLY A 264 20.47 13.90 -13.29
C GLY A 264 21.43 14.22 -14.42
N ARG A 265 21.77 13.22 -15.23
CA ARG A 265 22.62 13.36 -16.42
C ARG A 265 21.79 13.21 -17.70
N ILE A 266 22.02 14.12 -18.63
CA ILE A 266 21.57 14.04 -20.03
C ILE A 266 22.80 14.29 -20.91
N GLY A 267 23.20 13.30 -21.72
CA GLY A 267 24.47 13.35 -22.44
C GLY A 267 25.67 13.54 -21.50
N ALA A 268 26.50 14.55 -21.76
CA ALA A 268 27.71 14.83 -20.96
C ALA A 268 27.47 15.77 -19.76
N THR A 269 26.25 16.28 -19.60
CA THR A 269 25.97 17.35 -18.63
C THR A 269 25.20 16.80 -17.44
N TRP A 270 25.66 17.14 -16.24
CA TRP A 270 24.91 16.94 -15.00
C TRP A 270 24.12 18.20 -14.68
N ALA A 271 22.85 18.03 -14.33
CA ALA A 271 21.97 19.08 -13.88
C ALA A 271 21.35 18.71 -12.54
N ARG A 272 21.13 19.71 -11.68
CA ARG A 272 20.45 19.51 -10.40
C ARG A 272 18.95 19.28 -10.65
N ILE A 273 18.44 18.16 -10.15
CA ILE A 273 17.01 17.81 -10.17
C ILE A 273 16.33 18.50 -8.98
N ALA A 274 16.83 18.24 -7.77
CA ALA A 274 16.23 18.73 -6.53
C ALA A 274 17.29 18.85 -5.41
N HIS A 275 16.97 19.64 -4.39
CA HIS A 275 17.75 19.77 -3.17
C HIS A 275 16.86 19.58 -1.95
N TYR A 276 17.32 18.84 -0.95
CA TYR A 276 16.60 18.55 0.28
C TYR A 276 17.50 18.83 1.50
N ARG A 277 16.89 19.05 2.67
CA ARG A 277 17.60 19.21 3.94
C ARG A 277 17.13 18.15 4.94
N VAL A 278 18.07 17.56 5.67
CA VAL A 278 17.79 16.57 6.72
C VAL A 278 18.64 16.89 7.95
N VAL A 279 18.07 16.71 9.14
CA VAL A 279 18.80 16.86 10.40
C VAL A 279 18.98 15.48 11.02
N VAL A 280 20.23 15.07 11.19
CA VAL A 280 20.58 13.78 11.76
C VAL A 280 20.82 13.94 13.25
N ALA A 281 20.02 13.25 14.05
CA ALA A 281 20.14 13.24 15.50
C ALA A 281 21.39 12.45 15.98
N PRO A 282 21.97 12.81 17.14
CA PRO A 282 23.12 12.13 17.74
C PRO A 282 22.79 10.75 18.34
#